data_AF-A0A8H7J8D8-F1
#
_entry.id   AF-A0A8H7J8D8-F1
#
_cell.length_a   1.000
_cell.length_b   1.000
_cell.length_c   1.000
_cell.angle_alpha   90.00
_cell.angle_beta   90.00
_cell.angle_gamma   90.00
#
_symmetry.space_group_name_H-M   'P 1'
#
loop_
_entity.id
_entity.type
_entity.pdbx_description
1 polymer ?
#
loop_
_entity_poly.entity_id
_entity_poly.type
_entity_poly.pdbx_seq_one_letter_code
_entity_poly.pdbx_strand_id
1 'polypeptide(L)'
;MSKVVRSVKNVTKGYSAVEVKVRNATSNDPWGPVGSDMAEIAQITFNNSTDFYQVMDMLDKRLNDKGKNWRHVLKSLKVLDYCLHEGSELVVTWARKNIYIIKTLREFQYTDEDGRDVGQNGKWRSTTSTGSANRV
;
A
#
# COMPACT_ATOMS: atom_id res chain seq x y z
N MET A 1 -8.37 -0.08 -16.16
CA MET A 1 -9.57 0.76 -15.91
C MET A 1 -9.15 2.21 -16.08
N SER A 2 -9.85 3.00 -16.90
CA SER A 2 -9.52 4.42 -17.10
C SER A 2 -9.74 5.24 -15.81
N LYS A 3 -8.93 6.30 -15.62
CA LYS A 3 -9.05 7.24 -14.48
C LYS A 3 -10.48 7.80 -14.35
N VAL A 4 -11.16 8.02 -15.47
CA VAL A 4 -12.53 8.55 -15.53
C VAL A 4 -13.54 7.60 -14.88
N VAL A 5 -13.48 6.29 -15.17
CA VAL A 5 -14.38 5.29 -14.58
C VAL A 5 -14.16 5.15 -13.07
N ARG A 6 -12.93 5.37 -12.59
CA ARG A 6 -12.63 5.41 -11.14
C ARG A 6 -13.23 6.63 -10.46
N SER A 7 -13.15 7.81 -11.09
CA SER A 7 -13.71 9.05 -10.55
C SER A 7 -15.23 8.93 -10.32
N VAL A 8 -15.96 8.39 -11.31
CA VAL A 8 -17.41 8.16 -11.20
C VAL A 8 -17.76 7.13 -10.11
N LYS A 9 -16.96 6.07 -9.95
CA LYS A 9 -17.12 5.08 -8.86
C LYS A 9 -16.80 5.64 -7.47
N ASN A 10 -15.99 6.69 -7.38
CA ASN A 10 -15.68 7.33 -6.10
C ASN A 10 -16.85 8.19 -5.61
N VAL A 11 -17.48 8.95 -6.51
CA VAL A 11 -18.65 9.79 -6.22
C VAL A 11 -19.87 8.93 -5.83
N THR A 12 -20.10 7.84 -6.54
CA THR A 12 -21.27 6.95 -6.31
C THR A 12 -21.17 6.10 -5.05
N LYS A 13 -19.98 5.96 -4.45
CA LYS A 13 -19.78 5.20 -3.21
C LYS A 13 -19.57 6.07 -1.96
N GLY A 14 -19.47 7.39 -2.11
CA GLY A 14 -19.29 8.30 -0.99
C GLY A 14 -17.94 8.18 -0.28
N TYR A 15 -16.89 7.76 -0.98
CA TYR A 15 -15.56 7.66 -0.36
C TYR A 15 -15.00 9.03 0.00
N SER A 16 -14.35 9.11 1.16
CA SER A 16 -13.66 10.32 1.60
C SER A 16 -12.44 10.63 0.72
N ALA A 17 -11.94 11.87 0.79
CA ALA A 17 -10.71 12.25 0.09
C ALA A 17 -9.51 11.39 0.51
N VAL A 18 -9.44 11.00 1.79
CA VAL A 18 -8.40 10.12 2.35
C VAL A 18 -8.50 8.73 1.73
N GLU A 19 -9.70 8.14 1.73
CA GLU A 19 -9.94 6.82 1.13
C GLU A 19 -9.60 6.80 -0.35
N VAL A 20 -9.97 7.84 -1.10
CA VAL A 20 -9.66 7.96 -2.53
C VAL A 20 -8.15 7.99 -2.75
N LYS A 21 -7.38 8.68 -1.90
CA LYS A 21 -5.92 8.76 -2.01
C LYS A 21 -5.26 7.40 -1.80
N VAL A 22 -5.65 6.68 -0.75
CA VAL A 22 -5.17 5.31 -0.51
C VAL A 22 -5.54 4.39 -1.67
N ARG A 23 -6.78 4.45 -2.16
CA ARG A 23 -7.25 3.64 -3.30
C ARG A 23 -6.48 3.89 -4.59
N ASN A 24 -6.02 5.12 -4.81
CA ASN A 24 -5.22 5.49 -5.97
C ASN A 24 -3.78 4.96 -5.84
N ALA A 25 -3.16 5.10 -4.66
CA ALA A 25 -1.83 4.56 -4.39
C ALA A 25 -1.79 3.02 -4.51
N THR A 26 -2.87 2.35 -4.10
CA THR A 26 -2.99 0.88 -4.14
C THR A 26 -3.79 0.37 -5.35
N SER A 27 -3.75 1.08 -6.49
CA SER A 27 -4.48 0.69 -7.70
C SER A 27 -3.89 -0.56 -8.37
N ASN A 28 -4.64 -1.23 -9.26
CA ASN A 28 -4.13 -2.37 -10.04
C ASN A 28 -3.20 -1.99 -11.22
N ASP A 29 -2.78 -0.73 -11.30
CA ASP A 29 -1.89 -0.26 -12.37
C ASP A 29 -0.51 -0.96 -12.26
N PRO A 30 0.23 -1.18 -13.36
CA PRO A 30 1.46 -2.00 -13.34
C PRO A 30 2.65 -1.34 -12.63
N TRP A 31 2.66 -0.03 -12.45
CA TRP A 31 3.70 0.69 -11.70
C TRP A 31 3.37 0.74 -10.20
N GLY A 32 4.39 0.76 -9.34
CA GLY A 32 4.23 0.88 -7.89
C GLY A 32 3.64 2.23 -7.43
N PRO A 33 3.27 2.37 -6.14
CA PRO A 33 2.87 3.66 -5.59
C PRO A 33 4.02 4.66 -5.71
N VAL A 34 3.70 5.91 -6.05
CA VAL A 34 4.71 6.98 -6.15
C VAL A 34 5.14 7.39 -4.75
N GLY A 35 6.43 7.71 -4.56
CA GLY A 35 6.96 8.12 -3.25
C GLY A 35 6.20 9.30 -2.63
N SER A 36 5.76 10.26 -3.46
CA SER A 36 4.92 11.39 -3.01
C SER A 36 3.58 10.94 -2.44
N ASP A 37 2.91 9.97 -3.08
CA ASP A 37 1.64 9.44 -2.59
C ASP A 37 1.80 8.75 -1.24
N MET A 38 2.88 7.99 -1.07
CA MET A 38 3.18 7.32 0.21
C MET A 38 3.50 8.32 1.31
N ALA A 39 4.29 9.35 1.01
CA ALA A 39 4.61 10.42 1.96
C ALA A 39 3.35 11.15 2.41
N GLU A 40 2.46 11.52 1.49
CA GLU A 40 1.20 12.18 1.83
C GLU A 40 0.28 11.27 2.67
N ILE A 41 0.19 9.98 2.35
CA ILE A 41 -0.59 9.02 3.15
C ILE A 41 0.00 8.88 4.55
N ALA A 42 1.33 8.80 4.69
CA ALA A 42 1.99 8.76 5.99
C ALA A 42 1.69 10.03 6.81
N GLN A 43 1.73 11.21 6.19
CA GLN A 43 1.36 12.45 6.87
C GLN A 43 -0.10 12.46 7.35
N ILE A 44 -1.03 11.92 6.56
CA ILE A 44 -2.44 11.80 6.97
C ILE A 44 -2.60 10.97 8.26
N THR A 45 -1.74 9.98 8.51
CA THR A 45 -1.80 9.17 9.73
C THR A 45 -1.57 9.98 11.02
N PHE A 46 -1.01 11.19 10.93
CA PHE A 46 -0.81 12.10 12.06
C PHE A 46 -1.98 13.09 12.29
N ASN A 47 -2.89 13.26 11.32
CA ASN A 47 -3.88 14.33 11.34
C ASN A 47 -4.87 14.22 12.50
N ASN A 48 -5.74 13.22 12.46
CA ASN A 48 -6.75 12.96 13.47
C ASN A 48 -7.12 11.47 13.45
N SER A 49 -7.80 11.00 14.49
CA SER A 49 -8.15 9.58 14.62
C SER A 49 -9.06 9.09 13.49
N THR A 50 -10.00 9.91 13.02
CA THR A 50 -10.90 9.54 11.91
C THR A 50 -10.13 9.26 10.62
N ASP A 51 -9.25 10.17 10.22
CA ASP A 51 -8.43 10.04 9.01
C ASP A 51 -7.47 8.85 9.13
N PHE A 52 -6.86 8.67 10.30
CA PHE A 52 -6.02 7.51 10.59
C PHE A 52 -6.78 6.19 10.36
N TYR A 53 -7.99 6.05 10.94
CA TYR A 53 -8.77 4.84 10.79
C TYR A 53 -9.24 4.62 9.35
N GLN A 54 -9.54 5.68 8.59
CA GLN A 54 -9.86 5.57 7.16
C GLN A 54 -8.68 5.05 6.33
N VAL A 55 -7.46 5.50 6.62
CA VAL A 55 -6.25 4.98 5.96
C VAL A 55 -6.09 3.48 6.25
N MET A 56 -6.13 3.10 7.54
CA MET A 56 -5.89 1.73 7.97
C MET A 56 -6.96 0.75 7.48
N ASP A 57 -8.24 1.13 7.57
CA ASP A 57 -9.35 0.30 7.10
C ASP A 57 -9.32 0.09 5.58
N MET A 58 -8.96 1.14 4.81
CA MET A 58 -8.79 0.99 3.37
C MET A 58 -7.59 0.09 3.03
N LEU A 59 -6.47 0.19 3.74
CA LEU A 59 -5.33 -0.69 3.56
C LEU A 59 -5.70 -2.15 3.87
N ASP A 60 -6.37 -2.41 5.00
CA ASP A 60 -6.79 -3.77 5.39
C ASP A 60 -7.71 -4.40 4.34
N LYS A 61 -8.71 -3.67 3.85
CA LYS A 61 -9.58 -4.13 2.75
C LYS A 61 -8.79 -4.58 1.52
N ARG A 62 -7.74 -3.82 1.16
CA ARG A 62 -6.88 -4.11 0.00
C ARG A 62 -5.90 -5.25 0.25
N LEU A 63 -5.47 -5.43 1.49
CA LEU A 63 -4.60 -6.54 1.90
C LEU A 63 -5.32 -7.89 1.85
N ASN A 64 -6.64 -7.87 2.03
CA ASN A 64 -7.51 -9.05 1.94
C ASN A 64 -8.08 -9.30 0.54
N ASP A 65 -7.67 -8.53 -0.48
CA ASP A 65 -8.03 -8.80 -1.88
C ASP A 65 -7.43 -10.14 -2.35
N LYS A 66 -8.13 -10.85 -3.24
CA LYS A 66 -7.75 -12.20 -3.70
C LYS A 66 -7.59 -12.29 -5.22
N GLY A 67 -6.87 -13.32 -5.68
CA GLY A 67 -6.74 -13.68 -7.10
C GLY A 67 -6.11 -12.56 -7.94
N LYS A 68 -6.78 -12.20 -9.04
CA LYS A 68 -6.33 -11.20 -10.03
C LYS A 68 -6.02 -9.79 -9.49
N ASN A 69 -6.36 -9.52 -8.23
CA ASN A 69 -6.11 -8.25 -7.54
C ASN A 69 -4.81 -8.27 -6.71
N TRP A 70 -3.91 -9.22 -6.95
CA TRP A 70 -2.64 -9.34 -6.23
C TRP A 70 -1.82 -8.04 -6.13
N ARG A 71 -1.92 -7.13 -7.11
CA ARG A 71 -1.24 -5.83 -7.05
C ARG A 71 -1.82 -4.90 -6.00
N HIS A 72 -3.11 -5.00 -5.69
CA HIS A 72 -3.68 -4.25 -4.56
C HIS A 72 -2.99 -4.66 -3.27
N VAL A 73 -2.84 -5.97 -3.05
CA VAL A 73 -2.16 -6.53 -1.89
C VAL A 73 -0.71 -6.03 -1.87
N LEU A 74 0.07 -6.28 -2.93
CA LEU A 74 1.48 -5.88 -2.99
C LEU A 74 1.71 -4.38 -2.74
N LYS A 75 0.88 -3.51 -3.34
CA LYS A 75 1.02 -2.07 -3.14
C LYS A 75 0.58 -1.61 -1.76
N SER A 76 -0.47 -2.22 -1.19
CA SER A 76 -0.87 -1.93 0.18
C SER A 76 0.18 -2.35 1.19
N LEU A 77 0.83 -3.50 0.97
CA LEU A 77 1.98 -3.93 1.76
C LEU A 77 3.09 -2.87 1.70
N LYS A 78 3.35 -2.30 0.52
CA LYS A 78 4.38 -1.26 0.35
C LYS A 78 4.03 0.07 1.03
N VAL A 79 2.76 0.50 0.93
CA VAL A 79 2.28 1.71 1.63
C VAL A 79 2.33 1.51 3.14
N LEU A 80 1.89 0.35 3.64
CA LEU A 80 1.94 0.02 5.07
C LEU A 80 3.37 -0.01 5.61
N ASP A 81 4.30 -0.63 4.87
CA ASP A 81 5.74 -0.62 5.16
C ASP A 81 6.28 0.81 5.31
N TYR A 82 5.94 1.70 4.38
CA TYR A 82 6.33 3.11 4.47
C TYR A 82 5.71 3.80 5.70
N CYS A 83 4.41 3.61 5.95
CA CYS A 83 3.73 4.20 7.10
C CYS A 83 4.24 3.66 8.45
N LEU A 84 4.79 2.44 8.51
CA LEU A 84 5.42 1.90 9.71
C LEU A 84 6.74 2.61 10.05
N HIS A 85 7.44 3.13 9.03
CA HIS A 85 8.71 3.84 9.21
C HIS A 85 8.52 5.35 9.36
N GLU A 86 7.64 5.95 8.56
CA GLU A 86 7.51 7.41 8.41
C GLU A 86 6.15 7.95 8.90
N GLY A 87 5.26 7.08 9.38
CA GLY A 87 3.91 7.44 9.85
C GLY A 87 3.80 7.53 11.38
N SER A 88 2.57 7.74 11.84
CA SER A 88 2.24 7.85 13.28
C SER A 88 2.55 6.57 14.06
N GLU A 89 2.90 6.69 15.33
CA GLU A 89 3.09 5.53 16.23
C GLU A 89 1.82 4.66 16.36
N LEU A 90 0.66 5.24 16.09
CA LEU A 90 -0.60 4.51 16.02
C LEU A 90 -0.58 3.43 14.94
N VAL A 91 0.19 3.62 13.86
CA VAL A 91 0.38 2.63 12.79
C VAL A 91 1.01 1.36 13.36
N VAL A 92 2.04 1.50 14.19
CA VAL A 92 2.72 0.37 14.84
C VAL A 92 1.76 -0.35 15.80
N THR A 93 0.98 0.41 16.56
CA THR A 93 -0.02 -0.15 17.48
C THR A 93 -1.09 -0.93 16.73
N TRP A 94 -1.59 -0.39 15.62
CA TRP A 94 -2.55 -1.05 14.75
C TRP A 94 -1.97 -2.32 14.11
N ALA A 95 -0.73 -2.28 13.63
CA ALA A 95 -0.07 -3.42 13.01
C ALA A 95 0.17 -4.57 14.01
N ARG A 96 0.49 -4.25 15.28
CA ARG A 96 0.60 -5.25 16.36
C ARG A 96 -0.72 -5.95 16.64
N LYS A 97 -1.84 -5.21 16.62
CA LYS A 97 -3.19 -5.80 16.80
C LYS A 97 -3.59 -6.67 15.60
N ASN A 98 -3.13 -6.33 14.40
CA ASN A 98 -3.42 -7.05 13.17
C ASN A 98 -2.21 -7.88 12.69
N ILE A 99 -1.55 -8.59 13.61
CA ILE A 99 -0.28 -9.28 13.33
C ILE A 99 -0.38 -10.36 12.25
N TYR A 100 -1.58 -10.85 11.94
CA TYR A 100 -1.83 -11.76 10.83
C TYR A 100 -1.47 -11.11 9.48
N ILE A 101 -1.64 -9.79 9.33
CA ILE A 101 -1.25 -9.02 8.15
C ILE A 101 0.28 -9.00 7.99
N ILE A 102 1.02 -8.96 9.10
CA ILE A 102 2.49 -9.02 9.08
C ILE A 102 2.98 -10.39 8.61
N LYS A 103 2.24 -11.47 8.91
CA LYS A 103 2.54 -12.78 8.30
C LYS A 103 2.33 -12.74 6.78
N THR A 104 1.25 -12.11 6.32
CA THR A 104 1.01 -11.88 4.89
C THR A 104 2.15 -11.07 4.24
N LEU A 105 2.67 -10.03 4.90
CA LEU A 105 3.85 -9.26 4.42
C LEU A 105 5.06 -10.16 4.15
N ARG A 106 5.28 -11.17 5.00
CA ARG A 106 6.47 -12.04 4.93
C ARG A 106 6.33 -13.19 3.94
N GLU A 107 5.11 -13.69 3.76
CA GLU A 107 4.86 -14.96 3.07
C GLU A 107 4.06 -14.80 1.77
N PHE A 108 3.79 -13.56 1.34
CA PHE A 108 3.00 -13.33 0.12
C PHE A 108 3.68 -13.93 -1.12
N GLN A 109 3.09 -15.02 -1.61
CA GLN A 109 3.43 -15.66 -2.87
C GLN A 109 2.18 -15.68 -3.76
N TYR A 110 2.32 -15.23 -5.00
CA TYR A 110 1.25 -15.30 -5.99
C TYR A 110 1.86 -15.67 -7.33
N THR A 111 1.40 -16.79 -7.88
CA THR A 111 1.70 -17.18 -9.26
C THR A 111 0.58 -16.66 -10.16
N ASP A 112 0.93 -15.90 -11.19
CA ASP A 112 -0.05 -15.40 -12.15
C ASP A 112 -0.54 -16.49 -13.12
N GLU A 113 -1.52 -16.14 -13.96
CA GLU A 113 -2.12 -17.05 -14.94
C GLU A 113 -1.12 -17.52 -16.01
N ASP A 114 0.00 -16.82 -16.18
CA ASP A 114 1.11 -17.20 -17.07
C ASP A 114 2.16 -18.08 -16.36
N GLY A 115 1.92 -18.51 -15.11
CA GLY A 115 2.83 -19.34 -14.34
C GLY A 115 4.03 -18.58 -13.74
N ARG A 116 4.01 -17.24 -13.71
CA ARG A 116 5.10 -16.43 -13.17
C ARG A 116 4.83 -16.11 -11.70
N ASP A 117 5.82 -16.34 -10.84
CA ASP A 117 5.77 -15.88 -9.45
C ASP A 117 5.94 -14.35 -9.40
N VAL A 118 4.83 -13.65 -9.22
CA VAL A 118 4.78 -12.19 -9.04
C VAL A 118 4.75 -11.79 -7.56
N GLY A 119 4.63 -12.76 -6.64
CA GLY A 119 4.76 -12.52 -5.21
C GLY A 119 6.22 -12.28 -4.79
N GLN A 120 7.16 -13.06 -5.34
CA GLN A 120 8.59 -12.85 -5.11
C GLN A 120 9.17 -11.60 -5.80
N ASN A 121 8.59 -11.17 -6.92
CA ASN A 121 9.00 -9.95 -7.62
C ASN A 121 8.70 -8.66 -6.83
N GLY A 122 8.01 -8.75 -5.68
CA GLY A 122 7.92 -7.69 -4.68
C GLY A 122 9.26 -7.34 -4.02
N LYS A 123 10.29 -8.18 -4.19
CA LYS A 123 11.69 -7.80 -4.01
C LYS A 123 12.08 -6.93 -5.22
N TRP A 124 11.50 -5.73 -5.30
CA TRP A 124 11.93 -4.69 -6.22
C TRP A 124 13.46 -4.66 -6.15
N ARG A 125 14.12 -5.06 -7.25
CA ARG A 125 15.55 -4.83 -7.40
C ARG A 125 15.75 -3.37 -7.01
N SER A 126 16.49 -3.19 -5.94
CA SER A 126 17.12 -1.95 -5.56
C SER A 126 18.01 -1.57 -6.74
N THR A 127 17.40 -0.98 -7.78
CA THR A 127 18.15 -0.29 -8.81
C THR A 127 18.58 1.01 -8.15
N THR A 128 19.70 0.92 -7.43
CA THR A 128 20.72 1.94 -7.27
C THR A 128 20.24 3.23 -6.60
N SER A 129 20.54 3.41 -5.30
CA SER A 129 21.71 4.21 -4.93
C SER A 129 22.49 3.65 -3.72
N THR A 130 23.07 2.46 -3.84
CA THR A 130 24.27 2.13 -3.05
C THR A 130 25.46 2.78 -3.73
N GLY A 131 25.71 4.05 -3.38
CA GLY A 131 26.74 4.85 -4.01
C GLY A 131 27.06 6.10 -3.22
N SER A 132 27.39 5.96 -1.93
CA SER A 132 28.34 6.80 -1.17
C SER A 132 28.23 6.49 0.33
N ALA A 133 28.86 5.42 0.75
CA ALA A 133 29.29 5.24 2.14
C ALA A 133 30.61 4.47 2.13
N ASN A 134 31.57 5.02 1.40
CA ASN A 134 32.98 4.71 1.58
C ASN A 134 33.79 5.94 1.15
N ARG A 135 34.00 6.85 2.10
CA ARG A 135 35.11 7.79 2.11
C ARG A 135 35.37 8.12 3.58
N VAL A 136 36.49 7.57 4.06
CA VAL A 136 37.37 8.02 5.16
C VAL A 136 36.74 8.66 6.38
#